data_AF-A0A480BRW8-F1
#
_entry.id   AF-A0A480BRW8-F1
#
_cell.length_a   1.000
_cell.length_b   1.000
_cell.length_c   1.000
_cell.angle_alpha   90.00
_cell.angle_beta   90.00
_cell.angle_gamma   90.00
#
_symmetry.space_group_name_H-M   'P 1'
#
loop_
_entity.id
_entity.type
_entity.pdbx_description
1 polymer ?
#
loop_
_entity_poly.entity_id
_entity_poly.type
_entity_poly.pdbx_seq_one_letter_code
_entity_poly.pdbx_strand_id
1 'polypeptide(L)' 'MVNRTSGLARWIDERLPIFDWWDDHVGQYYAPKNFNFWYFFGSLALAVLVLQIVTG' A
#
# COMPACT_ATOMS: atom_id res chain seq x y z
N MET A 1 -13.39 7.23 12.02
CA MET A 1 -14.17 6.19 11.29
C MET A 1 -14.16 6.58 9.82
N VAL A 2 -13.36 5.89 8.99
CA VAL A 2 -13.27 6.17 7.55
C VAL A 2 -14.64 5.87 6.92
N ASN A 3 -15.26 6.88 6.31
CA ASN A 3 -16.59 6.73 5.71
C ASN A 3 -16.47 6.07 4.33
N ARG A 4 -16.47 4.72 4.29
CA ARG A 4 -16.38 3.92 3.05
C ARG A 4 -17.77 3.87 2.38
N THR A 5 -18.03 4.78 1.44
CA THR A 5 -19.36 5.06 0.86
C THR A 5 -19.86 4.09 -0.22
N SER A 6 -19.27 2.90 -0.39
CA SER A 6 -19.75 1.90 -1.36
C SER A 6 -20.13 0.57 -0.70
N GLY A 7 -21.35 0.10 -0.97
CA GLY A 7 -21.95 -1.07 -0.30
C GLY A 7 -21.16 -2.37 -0.48
N LEU A 8 -20.50 -2.55 -1.63
CA LEU A 8 -19.64 -3.71 -1.90
C LEU A 8 -18.31 -3.64 -1.13
N ALA A 9 -17.65 -2.48 -1.09
CA ALA A 9 -16.40 -2.34 -0.35
C ALA A 9 -16.60 -2.54 1.15
N ARG A 10 -17.74 -2.07 1.69
CA ARG A 10 -18.11 -2.33 3.10
C ARG A 10 -18.39 -3.82 3.37
N TRP A 11 -19.13 -4.50 2.48
CA TRP A 11 -19.41 -5.94 2.64
C TRP A 11 -18.14 -6.81 2.57
N ILE A 12 -17.17 -6.42 1.72
CA ILE A 12 -15.87 -7.10 1.64
C ILE A 12 -15.08 -6.87 2.93
N ASP A 13 -14.98 -5.62 3.37
CA ASP A 13 -14.19 -5.28 4.55
C ASP A 13 -14.73 -5.87 5.85
N GLU A 14 -16.06 -6.00 5.99
CA GLU A 14 -16.72 -6.71 7.10
C GLU A 14 -16.35 -8.20 7.17
N ARG A 15 -15.91 -8.82 6.07
CA ARG A 15 -15.54 -10.24 5.99
C ARG A 15 -14.03 -10.48 6.00
N LEU A 16 -13.30 -9.60 5.33
CA LEU A 16 -11.85 -9.58 5.25
C LEU A 16 -11.43 -8.12 5.45
N PRO A 17 -10.90 -7.76 6.63
CA PRO A 17 -10.53 -6.38 6.96
C PRO A 17 -9.24 -5.97 6.22
N ILE A 18 -9.32 -5.88 4.90
CA ILE A 18 -8.21 -5.61 3.99
C ILE A 18 -7.70 -4.19 4.20
N PHE A 19 -8.62 -3.24 4.42
CA PHE A 19 -8.25 -1.83 4.58
C PHE A 19 -7.59 -1.57 5.92
N ASP A 20 -8.07 -2.22 6.99
CA ASP A 20 -7.45 -2.11 8.31
C ASP A 20 -6.07 -2.78 8.33
N TRP A 21 -5.94 -3.96 7.70
CA TRP A 21 -4.64 -4.60 7.51
C TRP A 21 -3.66 -3.73 6.70
N TRP A 22 -4.15 -3.09 5.65
CA TRP A 22 -3.37 -2.17 4.82
C TRP A 22 -2.89 -0.96 5.61
N ASP A 23 -3.77 -0.34 6.40
CA ASP A 23 -3.41 0.77 7.28
C ASP A 23 -2.35 0.35 8.29
N ASP A 24 -2.50 -0.82 8.91
CA ASP A 24 -1.57 -1.33 9.92
C ASP A 24 -0.17 -1.66 9.36
N HIS A 25 -0.08 -2.18 8.13
CA HIS A 25 1.18 -2.72 7.59
C HIS A 25 1.85 -1.81 6.56
N VAL A 26 1.09 -0.96 5.86
CA VAL A 26 1.58 -0.19 4.73
C VAL A 26 1.30 1.30 4.88
N GLY A 27 0.07 1.67 5.26
CA GLY A 27 -0.42 3.04 5.22
C GLY A 27 0.02 3.93 6.39
N GLN A 28 0.01 3.40 7.62
CA GLN A 28 0.28 4.18 8.84
C GLN A 28 1.68 3.95 9.43
N TYR A 29 2.56 3.25 8.71
CA TYR A 29 3.92 3.07 9.19
C TYR A 29 4.67 4.40 9.21
N TYR A 30 5.14 4.82 10.39
CA TYR A 30 5.80 6.10 10.55
C TYR A 30 7.12 6.12 9.76
N ALA A 31 7.12 6.90 8.69
CA ALA A 31 8.26 7.05 7.81
C ALA A 31 9.18 8.18 8.36
N PRO A 32 10.50 7.94 8.57
CA PRO A 32 11.42 8.93 9.12
C PRO A 32 11.42 10.26 8.35
N LYS A 33 11.36 11.40 9.04
CA LYS A 33 11.31 12.73 8.40
C LYS A 33 12.61 13.14 7.68
N ASN A 34 13.70 12.38 7.83
CA ASN A 34 15.02 12.66 7.28
C ASN A 34 15.38 11.80 6.05
N PHE A 35 14.38 11.35 5.28
CA PHE A 35 14.64 10.65 4.02
C PHE A 35 15.53 11.48 3.09
N ASN A 36 16.54 10.83 2.51
CA ASN A 36 17.28 11.39 1.39
C ASN A 36 16.84 10.75 0.08
N PHE A 37 17.38 11.26 -1.03
CA PHE A 37 17.06 10.80 -2.38
C PHE A 37 17.29 9.29 -2.63
N TRP A 38 18.25 8.66 -1.97
CA TRP A 38 18.60 7.25 -2.19
C TRP A 38 17.48 6.26 -1.82
N TYR A 39 16.57 6.65 -0.93
CA TYR A 39 15.44 5.81 -0.54
C TYR A 39 14.42 5.59 -1.68
N PHE A 40 14.43 6.44 -2.72
CA PHE A 40 13.61 6.22 -3.92
C PHE A 40 14.06 5.01 -4.73
N PHE A 41 15.35 4.62 -4.68
CA PHE A 41 15.82 3.47 -5.45
C PHE A 41 15.21 2.15 -4.97
N GLY A 42 14.78 2.07 -3.70
CA GLY A 42 14.04 0.91 -3.20
C GLY A 42 12.68 0.75 -3.88
N SER A 43 11.88 1.81 -4.01
CA SER A 43 10.59 1.76 -4.71
C SER A 43 10.75 1.63 -6.22
N LEU A 44 11.80 2.23 -6.80
CA LEU A 44 12.15 2.05 -8.20
C LEU A 44 12.53 0.59 -8.50
N ALA A 45 13.25 -0.10 -7.62
CA ALA A 45 13.56 -1.52 -7.79
C ALA A 45 12.29 -2.39 -7.79
N LEU A 46 11.30 -2.07 -6.95
CA LEU A 46 9.99 -2.73 -6.97
C LEU A 46 9.28 -2.48 -8.31
N ALA A 47 9.26 -1.24 -8.80
CA ALA A 47 8.66 -0.91 -10.09
C ALA A 47 9.34 -1.64 -11.25
N VAL A 48 10.67 -1.70 -11.26
CA VAL A 48 11.45 -2.45 -12.25
C VAL A 48 11.14 -3.94 -12.15
N LEU A 49 11.03 -4.52 -10.95
CA LEU A 49 10.65 -5.92 -10.74
C LEU A 49 9.29 -6.24 -11.37
N VAL A 50 8.28 -5.38 -11.16
CA VAL A 50 6.96 -5.54 -11.79
C VAL A 50 7.08 -5.47 -13.30
N LEU A 51 7.86 -4.53 -13.83
CA LEU A 51 8.13 -4.45 -15.27
C LEU A 51 8.75 -5.74 -15.79
N GLN A 52 9.76 -6.31 -15.10
CA GLN A 52 10.36 -7.59 -15.49
C GLN A 52 9.34 -8.72 -15.57
N ILE A 53 8.36 -8.79 -14.65
CA ILE A 53 7.32 -9.84 -14.65
C ILE A 53 6.30 -9.62 -15.78
N VAL A 54 5.97 -8.37 -16.10
CA VAL A 54 4.95 -8.06 -17.12
C VAL A 54 5.52 -8.17 -18.54
N THR A 55 6.79 -7.79 -18.74
CA THR A 55 7.41 -7.74 -20.06
C THR A 55 8.31 -8.93 -20.40
N GLY A 56 8.80 -9.66 -19.38
CA GLY A 56 9.59 -10.87 -19.53
C GLY A 56 8.72 -12.10 -19.76
#